data_AF-A0A1I5DBX3-F1
#
_entry.id   AF-A0A1I5DBX3-F1
#
_cell.length_a   1.000
_cell.length_b   1.000
_cell.length_c   1.000
_cell.angle_alpha   90.00
_cell.angle_beta   90.00
_cell.angle_gamma   90.00
#
_symmetry.space_group_name_H-M   'P 1'
#
loop_
_entity.id
_entity.type
_entity.pdbx_description
1 polymer ?
#
loop_
_entity_poly.entity_id
_entity_poly.type
_entity_poly.pdbx_seq_one_letter_code
_entity_poly.pdbx_strand_id
1 'polypeptide(L)'
;MSKHITTSVISGSDIVIGQTLYLDIILTSDDPISNDASINLTRFNNAEPEGDIPQIKLYDNGKKGIFTVELSVFDDLPDRDSVFFYIEPNENAAGFPKTKIEYTARTVNMSSLQLKIGADHLKVPQHPNIPPSGRFFVSVHATVTAQDGKDKLSGTPINILDIDGVFDRVDFYTADKNSKLEVRDIGDYRGLTINTDSNGNLAFYIFAKQDKTVVLNLFSAIMGVEGTVEAERILYIIDVGPVNPGHTLNPPVINGEVGGVLHKSIGSKHFSVNIPMYNDISVGDSIFFLVNKLMVGSPVHLTDPSTQLNNILVPYSVLSDNNEVEFSYVVIKESAERYMSMPTVFTYVKDELPADNVYEKCKIYASFGTGENDLITEDKVVNCKVISDYNKNPGNDGLFVKITGTNDPHDQTKVPLGNNVNVTLWLHIRAKQKKLDKSIGSVAMPDIAGSDGVTNSVIIGIPQTYLAGSDTFDEYHPAQIYFYYIVNIDGQHIKSQTWKGKIDTVPSWGTPHC
;
A
#
# COMPACT_ATOMS: atom_id res chain seq x y z
N MET A 1 44.27 7.59 -37.36
CA MET A 1 43.67 6.31 -36.96
C MET A 1 43.50 6.35 -35.46
N SER A 2 42.26 6.35 -34.99
CA SER A 2 41.96 6.26 -33.57
C SER A 2 42.02 4.79 -33.16
N LYS A 3 42.86 4.48 -32.16
CA LYS A 3 42.90 3.19 -31.48
C LYS A 3 42.82 3.43 -29.99
N HIS A 4 41.82 2.86 -29.34
CA HIS A 4 41.56 3.09 -27.93
C HIS A 4 41.32 1.79 -27.18
N ILE A 5 41.80 1.76 -25.93
CA ILE A 5 41.48 0.72 -24.96
C ILE A 5 40.62 1.38 -23.89
N THR A 6 39.46 0.79 -23.63
CA THR A 6 38.55 1.19 -22.55
C THR A 6 38.13 -0.03 -21.76
N THR A 7 37.60 0.18 -20.57
CA THR A 7 37.15 -0.89 -19.67
C THR A 7 35.69 -0.68 -19.27
N SER A 8 34.96 -1.76 -18.97
CA SER A 8 33.58 -1.67 -18.46
C SER A 8 33.50 -0.89 -17.15
N VAL A 9 34.53 -0.99 -16.31
CA VAL A 9 34.71 -0.16 -15.11
C VAL A 9 35.81 0.86 -15.39
N ILE A 10 35.45 2.14 -15.41
CA ILE A 10 36.32 3.24 -15.85
C ILE A 10 37.46 3.43 -14.83
N SER A 11 38.69 3.65 -15.30
CA SER A 11 39.81 3.98 -14.41
C SER A 11 39.51 5.22 -13.57
N GLY A 12 39.84 5.15 -12.28
CA GLY A 12 39.49 6.16 -11.26
C GLY A 12 38.22 5.84 -10.48
N SER A 13 37.54 4.73 -10.79
CA SER A 13 36.39 4.24 -10.02
C SER A 13 36.80 3.62 -8.68
N ASP A 14 35.86 3.58 -7.75
CA ASP A 14 35.94 2.80 -6.54
C ASP A 14 35.60 1.33 -6.83
N ILE A 15 36.39 0.40 -6.28
CA ILE A 15 36.14 -1.05 -6.31
C ILE A 15 36.13 -1.59 -4.88
N VAL A 16 35.50 -2.73 -4.65
CA VAL A 16 35.36 -3.25 -3.28
C VAL A 16 36.46 -4.24 -2.92
N ILE A 17 36.96 -4.12 -1.69
CA ILE A 17 37.97 -5.02 -1.11
C ILE A 17 37.41 -6.46 -1.08
N GLY A 18 38.20 -7.44 -1.51
CA GLY A 18 37.80 -8.85 -1.58
C GLY A 18 36.90 -9.20 -2.77
N GLN A 19 36.57 -8.26 -3.67
CA GLN A 19 35.68 -8.57 -4.79
C GLN A 19 36.40 -9.34 -5.91
N THR A 20 35.66 -10.20 -6.61
CA THR A 20 36.01 -10.68 -7.96
C THR A 20 35.40 -9.72 -8.99
N LEU A 21 36.26 -8.97 -9.66
CA LEU A 21 35.90 -7.97 -10.65
C LEU A 21 35.83 -8.58 -12.06
N TYR A 22 34.63 -8.64 -12.62
CA TYR A 22 34.38 -9.01 -14.02
C TYR A 22 34.54 -7.79 -14.93
N LEU A 23 35.72 -7.67 -15.56
CA LEU A 23 36.11 -6.50 -16.33
C LEU A 23 36.10 -6.79 -17.84
N ASP A 24 35.23 -6.12 -18.58
CA ASP A 24 35.32 -6.14 -20.04
C ASP A 24 36.38 -5.15 -20.47
N ILE A 25 37.37 -5.62 -21.21
CA ILE A 25 38.36 -4.77 -21.87
C ILE A 25 37.96 -4.68 -23.35
N ILE A 26 37.79 -3.44 -23.79
CA ILE A 26 37.22 -3.11 -25.09
C ILE A 26 38.27 -2.36 -25.91
N LEU A 27 38.64 -2.95 -27.04
CA LEU A 27 39.51 -2.35 -28.06
C LEU A 27 38.63 -1.78 -29.16
N THR A 28 38.81 -0.51 -29.51
CA THR A 28 38.13 0.12 -30.65
C THR A 28 39.14 0.69 -31.64
N SER A 29 38.90 0.48 -32.93
CA SER A 29 39.74 0.98 -34.02
C SER A 29 38.93 1.38 -35.25
N ASP A 30 39.42 2.36 -36.00
CA ASP A 30 38.88 2.70 -37.33
C ASP A 30 39.12 1.58 -38.36
N ASP A 31 40.17 0.78 -38.16
CA ASP A 31 40.61 -0.31 -39.02
C ASP A 31 40.31 -1.68 -38.38
N PRO A 32 40.14 -2.76 -39.17
CA PRO A 32 39.98 -4.09 -38.61
C PRO A 32 41.16 -4.49 -37.72
N ILE A 33 40.83 -4.97 -36.52
CA ILE A 33 41.76 -5.55 -35.56
C ILE A 33 42.16 -6.94 -36.07
N SER A 34 43.44 -7.30 -35.96
CA SER A 34 43.93 -8.63 -36.34
C SER A 34 43.23 -9.72 -35.52
N ASN A 35 42.93 -10.87 -36.13
CA ASN A 35 42.43 -12.04 -35.41
C ASN A 35 43.45 -12.59 -34.40
N ASP A 36 44.74 -12.32 -34.62
CA ASP A 36 45.84 -12.74 -33.74
C ASP A 36 46.19 -11.66 -32.69
N ALA A 37 45.42 -10.57 -32.63
CA ALA A 37 45.57 -9.55 -31.62
C ALA A 37 45.25 -10.11 -30.24
N SER A 38 46.15 -9.91 -29.30
CA SER A 38 45.93 -10.23 -27.89
C SER A 38 46.49 -9.12 -27.02
N ILE A 39 46.13 -9.15 -25.75
CA ILE A 39 46.72 -8.29 -24.73
C ILE A 39 47.26 -9.15 -23.59
N ASN A 40 48.16 -8.57 -22.81
CA ASN A 40 48.57 -9.09 -21.53
C ASN A 40 48.17 -8.10 -20.44
N LEU A 41 47.88 -8.63 -19.25
CA LEU A 41 47.76 -7.83 -18.04
C LEU A 41 49.03 -7.99 -17.23
N THR A 42 49.68 -6.87 -16.88
CA THR A 42 50.98 -6.89 -16.21
C THR A 42 51.07 -5.88 -15.08
N ARG A 43 52.07 -6.07 -14.22
CA ARG A 43 52.41 -5.16 -13.09
C ARG A 43 51.21 -4.86 -12.21
N PHE A 44 50.56 -5.93 -11.76
CA PHE A 44 49.48 -5.85 -10.81
C PHE A 44 49.93 -5.31 -9.46
N ASN A 45 49.02 -4.58 -8.80
CA ASN A 45 49.11 -4.18 -7.42
C ASN A 45 47.75 -4.40 -6.77
N ASN A 46 47.72 -5.12 -5.65
CA ASN A 46 46.54 -5.34 -4.82
C ASN A 46 45.37 -6.08 -5.54
N ALA A 47 45.65 -6.73 -6.67
CA ALA A 47 44.73 -7.60 -7.38
C ALA A 47 45.51 -8.62 -8.23
N GLU A 48 44.87 -9.72 -8.63
CA GLU A 48 45.44 -10.72 -9.52
C GLU A 48 44.40 -11.32 -10.47
N PRO A 49 44.78 -11.81 -11.66
CA PRO A 49 43.83 -12.43 -12.57
C PRO A 49 43.44 -13.83 -12.09
N GLU A 50 42.14 -14.12 -12.11
CA GLU A 50 41.57 -15.45 -11.87
C GLU A 50 41.59 -16.25 -13.18
N GLY A 51 42.75 -16.82 -13.52
CA GLY A 51 42.94 -17.68 -14.68
C GLY A 51 43.49 -17.00 -15.93
N ASP A 52 43.40 -17.71 -17.06
CA ASP A 52 43.96 -17.27 -18.34
C ASP A 52 43.10 -16.18 -19.00
N ILE A 53 43.76 -15.21 -19.62
CA ILE A 53 43.07 -14.15 -20.39
C ILE A 53 42.43 -14.79 -21.63
N PRO A 54 41.10 -14.69 -21.80
CA PRO A 54 40.43 -15.31 -22.94
C PRO A 54 40.78 -14.61 -24.26
N GLN A 55 40.57 -15.33 -25.36
CA GLN A 55 40.76 -14.80 -26.71
C GLN A 55 39.81 -13.62 -26.98
N ILE A 56 40.29 -12.64 -27.73
CA ILE A 56 39.49 -11.48 -28.13
C ILE A 56 38.34 -11.90 -29.04
N LYS A 57 37.11 -11.46 -28.71
CA LYS A 57 35.95 -11.60 -29.59
C LYS A 57 35.82 -10.33 -30.42
N LEU A 58 35.81 -10.48 -31.74
CA LEU A 58 35.71 -9.37 -32.67
C LEU A 58 34.26 -9.14 -33.12
N TYR A 59 33.87 -7.87 -33.15
CA TYR A 59 32.56 -7.34 -33.53
C TYR A 59 32.74 -6.19 -34.52
N ASP A 60 31.64 -5.69 -35.07
CA ASP A 60 31.60 -4.52 -35.97
C ASP A 60 32.59 -4.64 -37.15
N ASN A 61 32.55 -5.78 -37.85
CA ASN A 61 33.47 -6.13 -38.94
C ASN A 61 34.96 -6.06 -38.52
N GLY A 62 35.25 -6.48 -37.29
CA GLY A 62 36.61 -6.50 -36.74
C GLY A 62 37.07 -5.19 -36.12
N LYS A 63 36.24 -4.14 -36.10
CA LYS A 63 36.63 -2.82 -35.57
C LYS A 63 36.51 -2.69 -34.06
N LYS A 64 35.80 -3.62 -33.43
CA LYS A 64 35.60 -3.68 -31.98
C LYS A 64 36.02 -5.04 -31.47
N GLY A 65 36.93 -5.09 -30.51
CA GLY A 65 37.34 -6.30 -29.83
C GLY A 65 36.95 -6.26 -28.36
N ILE A 66 36.39 -7.34 -27.83
CA ILE A 66 35.99 -7.44 -26.43
C ILE A 66 36.46 -8.79 -25.87
N PHE A 67 37.01 -8.76 -24.68
CA PHE A 67 37.19 -9.95 -23.84
C PHE A 67 36.98 -9.55 -22.38
N THR A 68 36.53 -10.50 -21.58
CA THR A 68 36.21 -10.31 -20.17
C THR A 68 37.29 -11.01 -19.37
N VAL A 69 37.86 -10.32 -18.38
CA VAL A 69 38.81 -10.89 -17.43
C VAL A 69 38.21 -10.87 -16.04
N GLU A 70 38.59 -11.85 -15.24
CA GLU A 70 38.21 -11.95 -13.83
C GLU A 70 39.42 -11.53 -13.00
N LEU A 71 39.26 -10.54 -12.15
CA LEU A 71 40.33 -10.02 -11.30
C LEU A 71 39.93 -10.17 -9.83
N SER A 72 40.69 -10.94 -9.06
CA SER A 72 40.55 -11.03 -7.62
C SER A 72 41.19 -9.81 -6.98
N VAL A 73 40.41 -8.99 -6.26
CA VAL A 73 40.92 -7.90 -5.43
C VAL A 73 41.23 -8.48 -4.05
N PHE A 74 42.44 -8.21 -3.52
CA PHE A 74 42.84 -8.77 -2.23
C PHE A 74 41.89 -8.33 -1.10
N ASP A 75 41.70 -9.20 -0.12
CA ASP A 75 40.74 -9.05 0.97
C ASP A 75 41.33 -8.35 2.21
N ASP A 76 42.66 -8.25 2.31
CA ASP A 76 43.40 -7.69 3.45
C ASP A 76 43.87 -6.24 3.24
N LEU A 77 43.28 -5.55 2.26
CA LEU A 77 43.66 -4.18 1.90
C LEU A 77 43.13 -3.13 2.89
N PRO A 78 43.91 -2.08 3.19
CA PRO A 78 43.39 -0.85 3.79
C PRO A 78 42.33 -0.17 2.91
N ASP A 79 41.32 0.45 3.54
CA ASP A 79 40.37 1.31 2.82
C ASP A 79 41.11 2.47 2.15
N ARG A 80 40.76 2.73 0.88
CA ARG A 80 41.35 3.72 -0.04
C ARG A 80 42.73 3.37 -0.62
N ASP A 81 43.19 2.13 -0.48
CA ASP A 81 44.39 1.69 -1.18
C ASP A 81 44.22 1.68 -2.71
N SER A 82 45.32 1.87 -3.44
CA SER A 82 45.31 1.83 -4.91
C SER A 82 45.36 0.39 -5.41
N VAL A 83 44.51 0.07 -6.39
CA VAL A 83 44.54 -1.19 -7.13
C VAL A 83 44.80 -0.86 -8.57
N PHE A 84 45.86 -1.40 -9.17
CA PHE A 84 46.21 -1.07 -10.55
C PHE A 84 46.89 -2.21 -11.29
N PHE A 85 46.83 -2.13 -12.61
CA PHE A 85 47.54 -3.00 -13.54
C PHE A 85 47.72 -2.28 -14.89
N TYR A 86 48.46 -2.89 -15.80
CA TYR A 86 48.64 -2.40 -17.16
C TYR A 86 48.06 -3.36 -18.17
N ILE A 87 47.32 -2.82 -19.13
CA ILE A 87 46.92 -3.50 -20.35
C ILE A 87 48.00 -3.26 -21.39
N GLU A 88 48.66 -4.34 -21.82
CA GLU A 88 49.76 -4.33 -22.78
C GLU A 88 49.38 -5.09 -24.06
N PRO A 89 49.11 -4.40 -25.17
CA PRO A 89 48.84 -5.04 -26.46
C PRO A 89 50.06 -5.82 -26.98
N ASN A 90 49.82 -6.96 -27.64
CA ASN A 90 50.86 -7.69 -28.35
C ASN A 90 51.23 -7.01 -29.68
N GLU A 91 52.18 -7.60 -30.42
CA GLU A 91 52.62 -7.08 -31.73
C GLU A 91 51.52 -7.09 -32.81
N ASN A 92 50.57 -8.03 -32.74
CA ASN A 92 49.44 -8.13 -33.67
C ASN A 92 48.32 -7.12 -33.36
N ALA A 93 48.31 -6.56 -32.15
CA ALA A 93 47.50 -5.43 -31.72
C ALA A 93 48.24 -4.09 -31.91
N ALA A 94 49.10 -3.99 -32.94
CA ALA A 94 49.92 -2.83 -33.21
C ALA A 94 49.12 -1.52 -33.25
N GLY A 95 49.64 -0.48 -32.59
CA GLY A 95 49.06 0.86 -32.56
C GLY A 95 48.04 1.09 -31.44
N PHE A 96 47.61 0.04 -30.71
CA PHE A 96 46.95 0.26 -29.42
C PHE A 96 47.99 0.69 -28.37
N PRO A 97 47.71 1.71 -27.54
CA PRO A 97 48.63 2.12 -26.50
C PRO A 97 48.64 1.13 -25.33
N LYS A 98 49.78 1.06 -24.64
CA LYS A 98 49.81 0.50 -23.28
C LYS A 98 49.01 1.41 -22.35
N THR A 99 48.05 0.86 -21.62
CA THR A 99 47.10 1.62 -20.80
C THR A 99 47.21 1.20 -19.34
N LYS A 100 47.44 2.16 -18.44
CA LYS A 100 47.34 1.93 -16.99
C LYS A 100 45.87 1.99 -16.60
N ILE A 101 45.41 0.99 -15.86
CA ILE A 101 44.12 0.99 -15.19
C ILE A 101 44.37 1.09 -13.70
N GLU A 102 43.71 2.02 -13.04
CA GLU A 102 43.85 2.29 -11.61
C GLU A 102 42.48 2.54 -11.00
N TYR A 103 42.26 1.97 -9.82
CA TYR A 103 41.04 2.03 -9.02
C TYR A 103 41.39 2.33 -7.56
N THR A 104 40.38 2.69 -6.78
CA THR A 104 40.51 2.86 -5.33
C THR A 104 39.74 1.76 -4.63
N ALA A 105 40.42 0.95 -3.81
CA ALA A 105 39.80 -0.09 -3.01
C ALA A 105 38.98 0.53 -1.87
N ARG A 106 37.75 0.06 -1.66
CA ARG A 106 36.83 0.58 -0.65
C ARG A 106 36.15 -0.54 0.11
N THR A 107 35.85 -0.33 1.39
CA THR A 107 34.90 -1.18 2.14
C THR A 107 33.48 -0.67 1.90
N VAL A 108 32.57 -1.55 1.46
CA VAL A 108 31.18 -1.20 1.14
C VAL A 108 30.24 -1.41 2.33
N ASN A 109 29.26 -0.53 2.49
CA ASN A 109 28.11 -0.81 3.35
C ASN A 109 27.13 -1.72 2.59
N MET A 110 27.09 -3.01 2.92
CA MET A 110 26.21 -3.97 2.25
C MET A 110 24.73 -3.56 2.25
N SER A 111 24.22 -2.96 3.33
CA SER A 111 22.83 -2.48 3.37
C SER A 111 22.50 -1.39 2.33
N SER A 112 23.52 -0.67 1.84
CA SER A 112 23.35 0.35 0.80
C SER A 112 23.10 -0.23 -0.60
N LEU A 113 23.30 -1.54 -0.78
CA LEU A 113 23.01 -2.25 -2.02
C LEU A 113 21.51 -2.53 -2.21
N GLN A 114 20.69 -2.41 -1.15
CA GLN A 114 19.26 -2.69 -1.23
C GLN A 114 18.57 -1.82 -2.31
N LEU A 115 18.07 -2.50 -3.33
CA LEU A 115 17.43 -1.87 -4.47
C LEU A 115 16.02 -1.40 -4.14
N LYS A 116 15.70 -0.19 -4.55
CA LYS A 116 14.35 0.39 -4.46
C LYS A 116 13.66 0.33 -5.80
N ILE A 117 12.53 -0.37 -5.84
CA ILE A 117 11.70 -0.52 -7.03
C ILE A 117 10.56 0.51 -6.98
N GLY A 118 10.39 1.28 -8.05
CA GLY A 118 9.44 2.39 -8.10
C GLY A 118 7.95 2.01 -8.12
N ALA A 119 7.60 0.73 -8.23
CA ALA A 119 6.24 0.23 -8.28
C ALA A 119 6.19 -1.24 -7.81
N ASP A 120 5.07 -1.63 -7.20
CA ASP A 120 4.83 -3.03 -6.80
C ASP A 120 4.43 -3.89 -8.01
N HIS A 121 3.75 -3.31 -9.00
CA HIS A 121 3.29 -4.07 -10.16
C HIS A 121 3.33 -3.30 -11.48
N LEU A 122 3.40 -4.06 -12.57
CA LEU A 122 3.22 -3.59 -13.95
C LEU A 122 2.18 -4.48 -14.64
N LYS A 123 1.43 -3.87 -15.57
CA LYS A 123 0.57 -4.63 -16.48
C LYS A 123 1.42 -5.39 -17.50
N VAL A 124 1.00 -6.59 -17.85
CA VAL A 124 1.57 -7.33 -18.99
C VAL A 124 1.20 -6.60 -20.29
N PRO A 125 2.18 -6.17 -21.08
CA PRO A 125 1.92 -5.52 -22.35
C PRO A 125 1.42 -6.53 -23.39
N GLN A 126 0.43 -6.10 -24.18
CA GLN A 126 -0.14 -6.89 -25.29
C GLN A 126 0.61 -6.69 -26.62
N HIS A 127 1.59 -5.79 -26.63
CA HIS A 127 2.40 -5.41 -27.79
C HIS A 127 3.86 -5.25 -27.35
N PRO A 128 4.84 -5.25 -28.28
CA PRO A 128 6.23 -5.03 -27.93
C PRO A 128 6.41 -3.75 -27.12
N ASN A 129 7.03 -3.86 -25.96
CA ASN A 129 7.21 -2.77 -25.00
C ASN A 129 8.71 -2.40 -24.93
N ILE A 130 9.20 -1.80 -26.02
CA ILE A 130 10.60 -1.48 -26.22
C ILE A 130 10.78 0.05 -26.20
N PRO A 131 11.81 0.59 -25.52
CA PRO A 131 12.11 2.02 -25.57
C PRO A 131 12.40 2.55 -26.98
N PRO A 132 12.23 3.87 -27.22
CA PRO A 132 11.71 4.88 -26.29
C PRO A 132 10.18 4.86 -26.18
N SER A 133 9.50 4.06 -27.00
CA SER A 133 8.03 4.00 -27.08
C SER A 133 7.37 3.17 -25.97
N GLY A 134 8.12 2.28 -25.31
CA GLY A 134 7.64 1.43 -24.23
C GLY A 134 7.12 2.22 -23.03
N ARG A 135 5.98 1.79 -22.49
CA ARG A 135 5.26 2.49 -21.40
C ARG A 135 5.11 1.66 -20.14
N PHE A 136 5.35 0.35 -20.20
CA PHE A 136 5.21 -0.56 -19.08
C PHE A 136 6.60 -0.84 -18.49
N PHE A 137 7.10 0.10 -17.70
CA PHE A 137 8.41 0.00 -17.09
C PHE A 137 8.40 0.54 -15.67
N VAL A 138 9.39 0.15 -14.89
CA VAL A 138 9.65 0.67 -13.55
C VAL A 138 11.13 1.05 -13.42
N SER A 139 11.41 2.11 -12.66
CA SER A 139 12.78 2.47 -12.28
C SER A 139 13.22 1.66 -11.07
N VAL A 140 14.46 1.19 -11.10
CA VAL A 140 15.14 0.58 -9.96
C VAL A 140 16.35 1.44 -9.62
N HIS A 141 16.56 1.72 -8.34
CA HIS A 141 17.65 2.58 -7.90
C HIS A 141 18.19 2.21 -6.51
N ALA A 142 19.44 2.57 -6.26
CA ALA A 142 20.09 2.53 -4.95
C ALA A 142 21.14 3.64 -4.85
N THR A 143 21.59 3.96 -3.64
CA THR A 143 22.76 4.83 -3.41
C THR A 143 23.78 4.03 -2.62
N VAL A 144 24.84 3.60 -3.30
CA VAL A 144 25.90 2.76 -2.73
C VAL A 144 26.87 3.64 -1.96
N THR A 145 27.13 3.24 -0.72
CA THR A 145 28.02 3.96 0.19
C THR A 145 29.12 3.05 0.74
N ALA A 146 30.20 3.67 1.17
CA ALA A 146 31.24 3.01 1.94
C ALA A 146 30.66 2.56 3.30
N GLN A 147 31.43 1.74 4.03
CA GLN A 147 31.04 1.19 5.33
C GLN A 147 30.62 2.25 6.37
N ASP A 148 31.09 3.49 6.24
CA ASP A 148 30.71 4.61 7.12
C ASP A 148 29.31 5.17 6.86
N GLY A 149 28.66 4.75 5.76
CA GLY A 149 27.34 5.19 5.31
C GLY A 149 27.29 6.63 4.78
N LYS A 150 28.42 7.32 4.66
CA LYS A 150 28.50 8.74 4.26
C LYS A 150 29.20 8.91 2.93
N ASP A 151 30.34 8.25 2.76
CA ASP A 151 31.09 8.33 1.53
C ASP A 151 30.36 7.54 0.45
N LYS A 152 30.18 8.15 -0.72
CA LYS A 152 29.54 7.53 -1.88
C LYS A 152 30.60 6.83 -2.72
N LEU A 153 30.27 5.63 -3.22
CA LEU A 153 31.20 4.85 -4.05
C LEU A 153 30.96 5.11 -5.53
N SER A 154 31.91 5.72 -6.22
CA SER A 154 31.79 6.19 -7.60
C SER A 154 32.26 5.15 -8.61
N GLY A 155 31.46 4.86 -9.64
CA GLY A 155 31.85 3.93 -10.71
C GLY A 155 31.93 2.47 -10.28
N THR A 156 31.41 2.13 -9.09
CA THR A 156 31.54 0.81 -8.48
C THR A 156 30.62 -0.19 -9.16
N PRO A 157 31.15 -1.33 -9.65
CA PRO A 157 30.35 -2.36 -10.30
C PRO A 157 29.53 -3.14 -9.28
N ILE A 158 28.21 -3.17 -9.47
CA ILE A 158 27.26 -3.94 -8.67
C ILE A 158 26.59 -4.97 -9.59
N ASN A 159 26.46 -6.19 -9.11
CA ASN A 159 25.84 -7.29 -9.86
C ASN A 159 24.40 -7.45 -9.41
N ILE A 160 23.47 -7.52 -10.36
CA ILE A 160 22.07 -7.86 -10.12
C ILE A 160 21.86 -9.28 -10.61
N LEU A 161 21.55 -10.19 -9.69
CA LEU A 161 21.56 -11.64 -9.91
C LEU A 161 20.16 -12.17 -10.25
N ASP A 162 20.11 -13.07 -11.23
CA ASP A 162 18.94 -13.83 -11.66
C ASP A 162 18.84 -15.15 -10.88
N ILE A 163 18.61 -15.06 -9.56
CA ILE A 163 18.54 -16.25 -8.69
C ILE A 163 17.38 -17.17 -9.10
N ASP A 164 16.26 -16.57 -9.51
CA ASP A 164 15.03 -17.30 -9.87
C ASP A 164 15.00 -17.76 -11.34
N GLY A 165 15.98 -17.38 -12.16
CA GLY A 165 16.05 -17.77 -13.57
C GLY A 165 14.96 -17.16 -14.45
N VAL A 166 14.48 -15.95 -14.12
CA VAL A 166 13.34 -15.28 -14.76
C VAL A 166 13.71 -14.01 -15.52
N PHE A 167 14.99 -13.61 -15.56
CA PHE A 167 15.40 -12.37 -16.25
C PHE A 167 15.08 -12.37 -17.75
N ASP A 168 14.94 -13.54 -18.38
CA ASP A 168 14.49 -13.64 -19.77
C ASP A 168 13.07 -13.12 -20.01
N ARG A 169 12.26 -12.96 -18.97
CA ARG A 169 10.88 -12.46 -19.03
C ARG A 169 10.78 -10.93 -19.00
N VAL A 170 11.89 -10.24 -18.81
CA VAL A 170 11.97 -8.77 -18.81
C VAL A 170 13.14 -8.29 -19.66
N ASP A 171 13.17 -7.00 -19.98
CA ASP A 171 14.36 -6.35 -20.53
C ASP A 171 14.85 -5.28 -19.56
N PHE A 172 16.17 -5.18 -19.43
CA PHE A 172 16.83 -4.20 -18.58
C PHE A 172 17.45 -3.10 -19.44
N TYR A 173 17.36 -1.86 -19.01
CA TYR A 173 17.96 -0.70 -19.69
C TYR A 173 18.66 0.19 -18.68
N THR A 174 19.73 0.86 -19.12
CA THR A 174 20.43 1.86 -18.30
C THR A 174 19.51 3.04 -17.95
N ALA A 175 20.00 3.94 -17.10
CA ALA A 175 19.28 5.14 -16.69
C ALA A 175 18.83 6.05 -17.86
N ASP A 176 19.44 5.96 -19.03
CA ASP A 176 19.07 6.71 -20.24
C ASP A 176 17.83 6.14 -20.97
N LYS A 177 17.35 4.94 -20.57
CA LYS A 177 16.25 4.17 -21.18
C LYS A 177 16.45 3.78 -22.64
N ASN A 178 17.65 3.88 -23.19
CA ASN A 178 17.95 3.56 -24.58
C ASN A 178 18.96 2.42 -24.68
N SER A 179 19.92 2.37 -23.76
CA SER A 179 20.98 1.37 -23.79
C SER A 179 20.52 0.10 -23.06
N LYS A 180 20.37 -0.99 -23.80
CA LYS A 180 20.00 -2.29 -23.23
C LYS A 180 21.13 -2.83 -22.36
N LEU A 181 20.78 -3.35 -21.19
CA LEU A 181 21.68 -4.09 -20.31
C LEU A 181 21.54 -5.57 -20.64
N GLU A 182 22.66 -6.20 -20.98
CA GLU A 182 22.70 -7.62 -21.34
C GLU A 182 22.80 -8.49 -20.10
N VAL A 183 22.00 -9.56 -20.08
CA VAL A 183 22.08 -10.59 -19.06
C VAL A 183 23.14 -11.60 -19.49
N ARG A 184 24.13 -11.85 -18.63
CA ARG A 184 25.27 -12.71 -18.89
C ARG A 184 25.59 -13.57 -17.67
N ASP A 185 26.49 -14.52 -17.85
CA ASP A 185 27.08 -15.28 -16.76
C ASP A 185 28.08 -14.38 -16.00
N ILE A 186 28.04 -14.45 -14.68
CA ILE A 186 28.85 -13.71 -13.71
C ILE A 186 29.25 -14.75 -12.64
N GLY A 187 30.37 -15.43 -12.87
CA GLY A 187 30.75 -16.61 -12.10
C GLY A 187 29.72 -17.73 -12.26
N ASP A 188 29.28 -18.29 -11.14
CA ASP A 188 28.25 -19.34 -11.11
C ASP A 188 26.81 -18.81 -11.28
N TYR A 189 26.63 -17.49 -11.34
CA TYR A 189 25.32 -16.86 -11.44
C TYR A 189 25.09 -16.29 -12.83
N ARG A 190 23.82 -16.10 -13.16
CA ARG A 190 23.39 -15.29 -14.28
C ARG A 190 22.93 -13.93 -13.76
N GLY A 191 23.18 -12.85 -14.50
CA GLY A 191 22.78 -11.53 -14.06
C GLY A 191 23.27 -10.42 -14.97
N LEU A 192 23.34 -9.21 -14.42
CA LEU A 192 23.85 -8.03 -15.11
C LEU A 192 24.73 -7.22 -14.16
N THR A 193 25.75 -6.55 -14.70
CA THR A 193 26.64 -5.67 -13.95
C THR A 193 26.29 -4.22 -14.27
N ILE A 194 26.04 -3.40 -13.25
CA ILE A 194 25.77 -1.96 -13.37
C ILE A 194 26.76 -1.21 -12.50
N ASN A 195 27.38 -0.18 -13.06
CA ASN A 195 28.24 0.71 -12.29
C ASN A 195 27.44 1.85 -11.68
N THR A 196 27.82 2.28 -10.47
CA THR A 196 27.30 3.52 -9.90
C THR A 196 27.78 4.75 -10.67
N ASP A 197 27.01 5.84 -10.62
CA ASP A 197 27.46 7.14 -11.10
C ASP A 197 28.49 7.78 -10.15
N SER A 198 28.95 8.98 -10.49
CA SER A 198 29.93 9.72 -9.67
C SER A 198 29.44 10.11 -8.26
N ASN A 199 28.15 9.96 -7.99
CA ASN A 199 27.51 10.26 -6.71
C ASN A 199 27.08 8.98 -5.98
N GLY A 200 27.57 7.81 -6.41
CA GLY A 200 27.21 6.52 -5.86
C GLY A 200 25.80 6.05 -6.19
N ASN A 201 25.09 6.70 -7.12
CA ASN A 201 23.75 6.26 -7.49
C ASN A 201 23.84 5.13 -8.51
N LEU A 202 23.13 4.05 -8.23
CA LEU A 202 22.83 2.99 -9.19
C LEU A 202 21.41 3.22 -9.68
N ALA A 203 21.19 3.23 -11.01
CA ALA A 203 19.87 3.39 -11.58
C ALA A 203 19.73 2.65 -12.92
N PHE A 204 18.63 1.92 -13.07
CA PHE A 204 18.26 1.21 -14.29
C PHE A 204 16.75 1.08 -14.39
N TYR A 205 16.27 0.59 -15.52
CA TYR A 205 14.85 0.40 -15.79
C TYR A 205 14.58 -1.05 -16.18
N ILE A 206 13.45 -1.56 -15.70
CA ILE A 206 12.92 -2.87 -16.05
C ILE A 206 11.69 -2.65 -16.92
N PHE A 207 11.73 -3.19 -18.14
CA PHE A 207 10.63 -3.18 -19.09
C PHE A 207 9.97 -4.56 -19.11
N ALA A 208 8.66 -4.58 -18.91
CA ALA A 208 7.86 -5.79 -19.08
C ALA A 208 7.92 -6.27 -20.53
N LYS A 209 8.16 -7.57 -20.77
CA LYS A 209 8.05 -8.14 -22.12
C LYS A 209 6.61 -8.48 -22.48
N GLN A 210 6.33 -8.45 -23.78
CA GLN A 210 5.02 -8.80 -24.32
C GLN A 210 4.61 -10.21 -23.89
N ASP A 211 3.37 -10.35 -23.41
CA ASP A 211 2.74 -11.62 -23.04
C ASP A 211 3.54 -12.46 -22.03
N LYS A 212 4.39 -11.83 -21.21
CA LYS A 212 5.17 -12.49 -20.15
C LYS A 212 4.73 -12.02 -18.78
N THR A 213 4.21 -12.96 -17.99
CA THR A 213 4.02 -12.76 -16.55
C THR A 213 5.29 -13.15 -15.79
N VAL A 214 5.61 -12.39 -14.75
CA VAL A 214 6.75 -12.69 -13.87
C VAL A 214 6.53 -12.12 -12.47
N VAL A 215 6.94 -12.88 -11.47
CA VAL A 215 7.22 -12.38 -10.11
C VAL A 215 8.73 -12.23 -10.06
N LEU A 216 9.22 -11.01 -9.96
CA LEU A 216 10.65 -10.70 -10.08
C LEU A 216 11.21 -10.24 -8.74
N ASN A 217 11.99 -11.12 -8.12
CA ASN A 217 12.87 -10.78 -7.02
C ASN A 217 14.22 -10.31 -7.58
N LEU A 218 14.73 -9.20 -7.06
CA LEU A 218 16.03 -8.69 -7.45
C LEU A 218 16.98 -8.83 -6.28
N PHE A 219 18.12 -9.46 -6.54
CA PHE A 219 19.21 -9.59 -5.58
C PHE A 219 20.40 -8.81 -6.10
N SER A 220 20.96 -7.97 -5.25
CA SER A 220 22.18 -7.22 -5.53
C SER A 220 23.34 -7.85 -4.77
N ALA A 221 24.51 -7.89 -5.41
CA ALA A 221 25.71 -8.47 -4.84
C ALA A 221 26.97 -7.84 -5.42
N ILE A 222 28.07 -8.01 -4.70
CA ILE A 222 29.42 -7.76 -5.19
C ILE A 222 30.13 -9.10 -5.13
N MET A 223 30.45 -9.65 -6.30
CA MET A 223 31.05 -10.99 -6.39
C MET A 223 32.36 -11.03 -5.61
N GLY A 224 32.66 -12.15 -4.96
CA GLY A 224 33.81 -12.30 -4.05
C GLY A 224 33.57 -11.76 -2.62
N VAL A 225 32.61 -10.84 -2.45
CA VAL A 225 32.22 -10.33 -1.14
C VAL A 225 31.01 -11.12 -0.61
N GLU A 226 31.05 -11.51 0.66
CA GLU A 226 30.02 -12.38 1.24
C GLU A 226 28.63 -11.72 1.27
N GLY A 227 27.63 -12.46 0.77
CA GLY A 227 26.22 -12.14 0.90
C GLY A 227 25.55 -11.53 -0.33
N THR A 228 24.23 -11.65 -0.37
CA THR A 228 23.34 -11.02 -1.35
C THR A 228 22.33 -10.15 -0.63
N VAL A 229 21.95 -9.03 -1.23
CA VAL A 229 20.98 -8.08 -0.65
C VAL A 229 19.75 -8.05 -1.54
N GLU A 230 18.66 -8.56 -1.00
CA GLU A 230 17.34 -8.52 -1.61
C GLU A 230 16.82 -7.09 -1.72
N ALA A 231 16.13 -6.78 -2.82
CA ALA A 231 15.44 -5.52 -3.02
C ALA A 231 14.39 -5.25 -1.91
N GLU A 232 13.99 -4.00 -1.75
CA GLU A 232 12.98 -3.58 -0.76
C GLU A 232 11.61 -4.26 -1.00
N ARG A 233 11.34 -4.67 -2.24
CA ARG A 233 10.07 -5.25 -2.67
C ARG A 233 10.21 -6.12 -3.90
N ILE A 234 9.20 -6.94 -4.13
CA ILE A 234 9.04 -7.80 -5.30
C ILE A 234 8.30 -7.02 -6.40
N LEU A 235 8.71 -7.18 -7.66
CA LEU A 235 8.01 -6.61 -8.82
C LEU A 235 7.09 -7.66 -9.46
N TYR A 236 5.80 -7.37 -9.52
CA TYR A 236 4.80 -8.24 -10.15
C TYR A 236 4.43 -7.73 -11.55
N ILE A 237 4.77 -8.48 -12.59
CA ILE A 237 4.34 -8.19 -13.96
C ILE A 237 3.24 -9.18 -14.30
N ILE A 238 1.99 -8.72 -14.24
CA ILE A 238 0.81 -9.58 -14.26
C ILE A 238 -0.34 -8.95 -15.05
N ASP A 239 -1.20 -9.79 -15.60
CA ASP A 239 -2.46 -9.37 -16.19
C ASP A 239 -3.59 -9.58 -15.17
N VAL A 240 -4.48 -8.59 -15.05
CA VAL A 240 -5.68 -8.63 -14.21
C VAL A 240 -6.94 -8.99 -15.00
N GLY A 241 -6.80 -9.43 -16.25
CA GLY A 241 -7.88 -9.92 -17.10
C GLY A 241 -8.58 -11.18 -16.59
N PRO A 242 -9.48 -11.81 -17.37
CA PRO A 242 -10.19 -13.02 -16.96
C PRO A 242 -9.21 -14.15 -16.56
N VAL A 243 -9.51 -14.87 -15.48
CA VAL A 243 -8.80 -16.11 -15.13
C VAL A 243 -9.50 -17.34 -15.71
N ASN A 244 -8.79 -18.45 -15.82
CA ASN A 244 -9.42 -19.74 -16.08
C ASN A 244 -10.49 -20.03 -15.01
N PRO A 245 -11.64 -20.64 -15.36
CA PRO A 245 -12.67 -20.97 -14.37
C PRO A 245 -12.16 -21.83 -13.21
N GLY A 246 -11.17 -22.70 -13.46
CA GLY A 246 -10.51 -23.50 -12.43
C GLY A 246 -9.64 -22.70 -11.45
N HIS A 247 -9.34 -21.44 -11.76
CA HIS A 247 -8.52 -20.53 -10.94
C HIS A 247 -9.39 -19.45 -10.25
N THR A 248 -10.70 -19.71 -10.15
CA THR A 248 -11.63 -18.83 -9.45
C THR A 248 -11.66 -19.17 -7.96
N LEU A 249 -11.53 -18.15 -7.11
CA LEU A 249 -11.56 -18.27 -5.65
C LEU A 249 -12.89 -17.77 -5.08
N ASN A 250 -13.15 -18.16 -3.84
CA ASN A 250 -14.30 -17.65 -3.09
C ASN A 250 -14.19 -16.14 -2.83
N PRO A 251 -15.31 -15.42 -2.73
CA PRO A 251 -15.31 -13.99 -2.49
C PRO A 251 -14.72 -13.63 -1.11
N PRO A 252 -14.09 -12.46 -0.95
CA PRO A 252 -13.60 -12.00 0.34
C PRO A 252 -14.75 -11.71 1.31
N VAL A 253 -14.54 -11.96 2.60
CA VAL A 253 -15.49 -11.60 3.66
C VAL A 253 -15.07 -10.26 4.24
N ILE A 254 -15.95 -9.27 4.14
CA ILE A 254 -15.68 -7.90 4.60
C ILE A 254 -16.31 -7.75 5.99
N ASN A 255 -15.47 -7.63 7.02
CA ASN A 255 -15.95 -7.53 8.39
C ASN A 255 -16.62 -6.17 8.60
N GLY A 256 -17.85 -6.18 9.12
CA GLY A 256 -18.67 -4.99 9.34
C GLY A 256 -19.53 -4.57 8.15
N GLU A 257 -19.45 -5.28 7.02
CA GLU A 257 -20.45 -5.19 5.96
C GLU A 257 -21.75 -5.88 6.43
N VAL A 258 -22.88 -5.17 6.34
CA VAL A 258 -24.20 -5.71 6.71
C VAL A 258 -25.25 -5.28 5.70
N GLY A 259 -25.78 -6.26 4.94
CA GLY A 259 -26.91 -6.04 4.04
C GLY A 259 -26.55 -5.34 2.73
N GLY A 260 -25.33 -5.56 2.22
CA GLY A 260 -24.75 -4.91 1.05
C GLY A 260 -24.21 -3.52 1.34
N VAL A 261 -23.94 -3.17 2.61
CA VAL A 261 -23.50 -1.81 2.99
C VAL A 261 -22.35 -1.90 3.99
N LEU A 262 -21.27 -1.18 3.70
CA LEU A 262 -20.13 -1.00 4.60
C LEU A 262 -20.10 0.45 5.10
N HIS A 263 -20.20 0.63 6.41
CA HIS A 263 -20.05 1.92 7.07
C HIS A 263 -18.62 2.12 7.56
N LYS A 264 -18.05 3.31 7.33
CA LYS A 264 -16.75 3.65 7.91
C LYS A 264 -16.84 3.66 9.44
N SER A 265 -16.14 2.74 10.10
CA SER A 265 -16.08 2.73 11.56
C SER A 265 -15.44 4.03 12.08
N ILE A 266 -16.12 4.71 13.00
CA ILE A 266 -15.68 5.97 13.61
C ILE A 266 -14.27 5.79 14.20
N GLY A 267 -13.35 6.70 13.86
CA GLY A 267 -11.97 6.67 14.33
C GLY A 267 -11.06 5.65 13.64
N SER A 268 -11.60 4.73 12.84
CA SER A 268 -10.80 3.78 12.08
C SER A 268 -10.35 4.34 10.73
N LYS A 269 -9.12 4.02 10.35
CA LYS A 269 -8.58 4.25 9.00
C LYS A 269 -8.75 3.03 8.08
N HIS A 270 -9.05 1.87 8.64
CA HIS A 270 -9.09 0.59 7.92
C HIS A 270 -10.38 -0.18 8.20
N PHE A 271 -10.83 -0.96 7.23
CA PHE A 271 -11.75 -2.07 7.44
C PHE A 271 -10.96 -3.39 7.43
N SER A 272 -11.59 -4.43 7.97
CA SER A 272 -10.97 -5.74 8.12
C SER A 272 -11.56 -6.70 7.09
N VAL A 273 -10.71 -7.47 6.42
CA VAL A 273 -11.07 -8.44 5.39
C VAL A 273 -10.55 -9.81 5.78
N ASN A 274 -11.37 -10.84 5.62
CA ASN A 274 -10.95 -12.23 5.70
C ASN A 274 -10.96 -12.85 4.31
N ILE A 275 -9.93 -13.63 4.02
CA ILE A 275 -9.79 -14.38 2.79
C ILE A 275 -10.10 -15.84 3.10
N PRO A 276 -11.12 -16.44 2.43
CA PRO A 276 -11.39 -17.86 2.60
C PRO A 276 -10.15 -18.70 2.25
N MET A 277 -9.95 -19.79 2.99
CA MET A 277 -8.91 -20.78 2.65
C MET A 277 -9.10 -21.25 1.20
N TYR A 278 -7.99 -21.41 0.50
CA TYR A 278 -7.95 -21.87 -0.88
C TYR A 278 -6.92 -22.99 -1.06
N ASN A 279 -7.07 -23.76 -2.13
CA ASN A 279 -6.22 -24.90 -2.41
C ASN A 279 -4.78 -24.46 -2.70
N ASP A 280 -3.84 -25.35 -2.36
CA ASP A 280 -2.41 -25.17 -2.61
C ASP A 280 -1.82 -23.89 -2.03
N ILE A 281 -2.44 -23.33 -0.99
CA ILE A 281 -1.92 -22.15 -0.29
C ILE A 281 -0.49 -22.40 0.21
N SER A 282 0.39 -21.44 -0.06
CA SER A 282 1.83 -21.57 0.21
C SER A 282 2.40 -20.31 0.83
N VAL A 283 3.45 -20.50 1.63
CA VAL A 283 4.37 -19.39 1.96
C VAL A 283 4.94 -18.85 0.65
N GLY A 284 5.04 -17.53 0.53
CA GLY A 284 5.45 -16.82 -0.69
C GLY A 284 4.28 -16.33 -1.56
N ASP A 285 3.07 -16.85 -1.34
CA ASP A 285 1.88 -16.35 -2.03
C ASP A 285 1.65 -14.87 -1.69
N SER A 286 1.24 -14.11 -2.71
CA SER A 286 1.05 -12.67 -2.59
C SER A 286 -0.37 -12.29 -2.96
N ILE A 287 -1.03 -11.53 -2.09
CA ILE A 287 -2.43 -11.16 -2.23
C ILE A 287 -2.55 -9.68 -2.56
N PHE A 288 -3.17 -9.37 -3.70
CA PHE A 288 -3.56 -8.01 -4.06
C PHE A 288 -5.07 -7.85 -3.94
N PHE A 289 -5.51 -6.76 -3.32
CA PHE A 289 -6.93 -6.39 -3.34
C PHE A 289 -7.26 -5.60 -4.60
N LEU A 290 -8.49 -5.78 -5.09
CA LEU A 290 -9.02 -5.02 -6.21
C LEU A 290 -10.30 -4.30 -5.80
N VAL A 291 -10.39 -3.03 -6.18
CA VAL A 291 -11.60 -2.21 -6.11
C VAL A 291 -11.99 -1.86 -7.54
N ASN A 292 -13.20 -2.25 -7.95
CA ASN A 292 -13.70 -2.03 -9.31
C ASN A 292 -12.69 -2.52 -10.38
N LYS A 293 -12.11 -3.71 -10.14
CA LYS A 293 -11.11 -4.38 -10.98
C LYS A 293 -9.75 -3.68 -11.09
N LEU A 294 -9.48 -2.70 -10.23
CA LEU A 294 -8.19 -2.03 -10.12
C LEU A 294 -7.47 -2.47 -8.85
N MET A 295 -6.20 -2.87 -8.97
CA MET A 295 -5.37 -3.19 -7.81
C MET A 295 -5.20 -1.98 -6.89
N VAL A 296 -5.34 -2.19 -5.59
CA VAL A 296 -5.22 -1.14 -4.57
C VAL A 296 -4.30 -1.57 -3.43
N GLY A 297 -3.57 -0.60 -2.88
CA GLY A 297 -2.61 -0.83 -1.80
C GLY A 297 -1.38 -1.63 -2.23
N SER A 298 -0.58 -2.01 -1.24
CA SER A 298 0.55 -2.93 -1.41
C SER A 298 0.10 -4.38 -1.17
N PRO A 299 0.77 -5.36 -1.80
CA PRO A 299 0.43 -6.76 -1.60
C PRO A 299 0.63 -7.22 -0.16
N VAL A 300 -0.17 -8.21 0.25
CA VAL A 300 0.05 -8.97 1.47
C VAL A 300 0.82 -10.23 1.11
N HIS A 301 2.06 -10.33 1.58
CA HIS A 301 2.89 -11.52 1.40
C HIS A 301 2.63 -12.52 2.52
N LEU A 302 2.32 -13.77 2.15
CA LEU A 302 2.07 -14.84 3.10
C LEU A 302 3.40 -15.43 3.60
N THR A 303 3.68 -15.24 4.88
CA THR A 303 4.77 -15.88 5.63
C THR A 303 4.24 -16.96 6.58
N ASP A 304 3.01 -16.81 7.04
CA ASP A 304 2.23 -17.79 7.79
C ASP A 304 0.76 -17.76 7.34
N PRO A 305 0.40 -18.61 6.36
CA PRO A 305 -0.95 -18.69 5.84
C PRO A 305 -2.03 -19.00 6.90
N SER A 306 -1.66 -19.65 8.02
CA SER A 306 -2.63 -20.06 9.03
C SER A 306 -3.19 -18.88 9.85
N THR A 307 -2.43 -17.78 9.94
CA THR A 307 -2.78 -16.61 10.75
C THR A 307 -3.08 -15.37 9.91
N GLN A 308 -2.50 -15.25 8.71
CA GLN A 308 -2.55 -14.02 7.91
C GLN A 308 -3.76 -13.89 6.97
N LEU A 309 -4.59 -14.92 6.81
CA LEU A 309 -5.80 -14.83 6.00
C LEU A 309 -6.98 -14.16 6.72
N ASN A 310 -6.87 -13.95 8.03
CA ASN A 310 -7.92 -13.35 8.84
C ASN A 310 -7.50 -11.94 9.27
N ASN A 311 -8.47 -11.03 9.32
CA ASN A 311 -8.31 -9.65 9.77
C ASN A 311 -7.27 -8.83 9.01
N ILE A 312 -7.18 -9.01 7.69
CA ILE A 312 -6.32 -8.19 6.84
C ILE A 312 -6.88 -6.76 6.81
N LEU A 313 -6.06 -5.79 7.22
CA LEU A 313 -6.47 -4.39 7.32
C LEU A 313 -6.33 -3.70 5.97
N VAL A 314 -7.44 -3.25 5.41
CA VAL A 314 -7.48 -2.52 4.13
C VAL A 314 -7.95 -1.08 4.40
N PRO A 315 -7.24 -0.06 3.87
CA PRO A 315 -7.58 1.32 4.20
C PRO A 315 -8.86 1.76 3.51
N TYR A 316 -9.76 2.45 4.24
CA TYR A 316 -11.00 2.99 3.65
C TYR A 316 -10.76 3.97 2.49
N SER A 317 -9.57 4.56 2.40
CA SER A 317 -9.19 5.49 1.32
C SER A 317 -9.13 4.86 -0.07
N VAL A 318 -9.16 3.52 -0.18
CA VAL A 318 -9.23 2.83 -1.48
C VAL A 318 -10.66 2.77 -2.03
N LEU A 319 -11.65 3.08 -1.20
CA LEU A 319 -13.07 3.06 -1.57
C LEU A 319 -13.54 4.45 -1.98
N SER A 320 -14.48 4.49 -2.93
CA SER A 320 -15.11 5.74 -3.39
C SER A 320 -16.46 5.94 -2.70
N ASP A 321 -16.70 7.15 -2.19
CA ASP A 321 -17.88 7.49 -1.39
C ASP A 321 -19.19 7.34 -2.20
N ASN A 322 -20.24 6.79 -1.57
CA ASN A 322 -21.62 6.71 -2.08
C ASN A 322 -21.80 6.01 -3.44
N ASN A 323 -20.86 5.14 -3.81
CA ASN A 323 -20.97 4.29 -4.98
C ASN A 323 -21.03 2.82 -4.58
N GLU A 324 -21.62 2.02 -5.47
CA GLU A 324 -21.44 0.58 -5.45
C GLU A 324 -19.96 0.25 -5.70
N VAL A 325 -19.42 -0.64 -4.87
CA VAL A 325 -18.04 -1.09 -4.87
C VAL A 325 -18.03 -2.56 -5.20
N GLU A 326 -17.28 -2.94 -6.23
CA GLU A 326 -16.90 -4.32 -6.52
C GLU A 326 -15.53 -4.60 -5.86
N PHE A 327 -15.52 -5.35 -4.75
CA PHE A 327 -14.29 -5.68 -4.02
C PHE A 327 -13.92 -7.14 -4.22
N SER A 328 -12.70 -7.39 -4.68
CA SER A 328 -12.17 -8.75 -4.88
C SER A 328 -10.69 -8.80 -4.49
N TYR A 329 -10.07 -9.96 -4.66
CA TYR A 329 -8.64 -10.14 -4.46
C TYR A 329 -8.09 -11.10 -5.51
N VAL A 330 -6.79 -10.99 -5.76
CA VAL A 330 -6.03 -11.92 -6.58
C VAL A 330 -4.87 -12.45 -5.78
N VAL A 331 -4.69 -13.77 -5.83
CA VAL A 331 -3.53 -14.46 -5.28
C VAL A 331 -2.57 -14.73 -6.44
N ILE A 332 -1.32 -14.37 -6.24
CA ILE A 332 -0.23 -14.62 -7.17
C ILE A 332 0.77 -15.54 -6.48
N LYS A 333 1.03 -16.67 -7.11
CA LYS A 333 2.05 -17.64 -6.71
C LYS A 333 3.43 -17.16 -7.13
N GLU A 334 4.48 -17.68 -6.51
CA GLU A 334 5.87 -17.46 -6.95
C GLU A 334 6.10 -17.85 -8.42
N SER A 335 5.38 -18.87 -8.91
CA SER A 335 5.39 -19.28 -10.33
C SER A 335 4.78 -18.26 -11.30
N ALA A 336 4.28 -17.12 -10.79
CA ALA A 336 3.43 -16.16 -11.46
C ALA A 336 2.06 -16.69 -11.89
N GLU A 337 1.65 -17.87 -11.38
CA GLU A 337 0.29 -18.35 -11.52
C GLU A 337 -0.68 -17.48 -10.70
N ARG A 338 -1.87 -17.27 -11.26
CA ARG A 338 -2.85 -16.32 -10.77
C ARG A 338 -4.18 -16.99 -10.48
N TYR A 339 -4.73 -16.67 -9.31
CA TYR A 339 -6.05 -17.07 -8.86
C TYR A 339 -6.84 -15.83 -8.45
N MET A 340 -8.07 -15.69 -8.95
CA MET A 340 -8.87 -14.48 -8.74
C MET A 340 -10.17 -14.82 -8.05
N SER A 341 -10.55 -14.07 -7.02
CA SER A 341 -11.83 -14.29 -6.35
C SER A 341 -13.02 -13.75 -7.12
N MET A 342 -14.18 -14.36 -6.87
CA MET A 342 -15.46 -13.71 -7.15
C MET A 342 -15.56 -12.40 -6.36
N PRO A 343 -16.17 -11.36 -6.90
CA PRO A 343 -16.30 -10.10 -6.19
C PRO A 343 -17.38 -10.14 -5.12
N THR A 344 -17.15 -9.39 -4.04
CA THR A 344 -18.16 -8.96 -3.07
C THR A 344 -18.61 -7.55 -3.46
N VAL A 345 -19.92 -7.38 -3.69
CA VAL A 345 -20.50 -6.09 -4.08
C VAL A 345 -21.20 -5.46 -2.88
N PHE A 346 -20.88 -4.20 -2.58
CA PHE A 346 -21.50 -3.46 -1.49
C PHE A 346 -21.46 -1.94 -1.75
N THR A 347 -22.28 -1.17 -1.05
CA THR A 347 -22.21 0.30 -1.05
C THR A 347 -21.33 0.76 0.10
N TYR A 348 -20.32 1.59 -0.18
CA TYR A 348 -19.52 2.22 0.86
C TYR A 348 -20.12 3.57 1.27
N VAL A 349 -20.51 3.67 2.55
CA VAL A 349 -20.99 4.89 3.16
C VAL A 349 -19.91 5.39 4.11
N LYS A 350 -19.24 6.48 3.70
CA LYS A 350 -18.37 7.21 4.61
C LYS A 350 -19.25 7.87 5.65
N ASP A 351 -19.08 7.47 6.90
CA ASP A 351 -19.64 8.22 8.02
C ASP A 351 -19.04 9.63 7.95
N GLU A 352 -19.86 10.61 7.56
CA GLU A 352 -19.54 12.02 7.71
C GLU A 352 -19.34 12.27 9.21
N LEU A 353 -18.12 12.66 9.59
CA LEU A 353 -17.96 13.46 10.80
C LEU A 353 -18.95 14.62 10.66
N PRO A 354 -19.75 14.97 11.68
CA PRO A 354 -20.61 16.13 11.57
C PRO A 354 -19.70 17.32 11.21
N ALA A 355 -20.03 17.98 10.10
CA ALA A 355 -19.44 19.27 9.78
C ALA A 355 -19.55 20.19 11.00
N ASP A 356 -18.69 21.21 11.10
CA ASP A 356 -18.75 22.25 12.15
C ASP A 356 -20.11 23.00 12.22
N ASN A 357 -21.11 22.59 11.44
CA ASN A 357 -22.44 23.16 11.26
C ASN A 357 -23.59 22.17 11.60
N VAL A 358 -23.45 21.33 12.63
CA VAL A 358 -24.50 20.39 13.07
C VAL A 358 -24.88 20.66 14.52
N TYR A 359 -26.18 20.80 14.81
CA TYR A 359 -26.66 21.06 16.17
C TYR A 359 -26.35 19.89 17.13
N GLU A 360 -26.13 20.21 18.40
CA GLU A 360 -25.85 19.25 19.48
C GLU A 360 -26.91 18.14 19.57
N LYS A 361 -26.51 16.98 20.12
CA LYS A 361 -27.43 15.87 20.40
C LYS A 361 -28.55 16.32 21.34
N CYS A 362 -29.75 15.78 21.16
CA CYS A 362 -30.82 15.92 22.14
C CYS A 362 -30.49 15.14 23.43
N LYS A 363 -31.09 15.55 24.55
CA LYS A 363 -31.03 14.81 25.82
C LYS A 363 -32.28 13.94 25.98
N ILE A 364 -32.10 12.70 26.40
CA ILE A 364 -33.19 11.72 26.57
C ILE A 364 -33.42 11.47 28.04
N TYR A 365 -34.67 11.50 28.48
CA TYR A 365 -35.06 11.27 29.87
C TYR A 365 -36.10 10.16 29.98
N ALA A 366 -36.07 9.46 31.12
CA ALA A 366 -37.00 8.40 31.49
C ALA A 366 -38.43 8.92 31.67
N SER A 367 -39.41 8.02 31.78
CA SER A 367 -40.82 8.37 31.98
C SER A 367 -41.11 9.10 33.30
N PHE A 368 -40.15 9.20 34.23
CA PHE A 368 -40.33 9.80 35.55
C PHE A 368 -40.22 11.33 35.57
N GLY A 369 -39.68 11.94 34.51
CA GLY A 369 -39.53 13.39 34.41
C GLY A 369 -38.31 13.81 33.60
N THR A 370 -38.03 15.12 33.57
CA THR A 370 -36.90 15.71 32.83
C THR A 370 -35.82 16.27 33.77
N GLY A 371 -35.72 15.74 34.99
CA GLY A 371 -34.67 16.08 35.94
C GLY A 371 -33.37 15.34 35.65
N GLU A 372 -32.24 15.80 36.19
CA GLU A 372 -30.93 15.17 35.97
C GLU A 372 -30.88 13.70 36.45
N ASN A 373 -31.67 13.34 37.47
CA ASN A 373 -31.78 11.96 37.95
C ASN A 373 -32.45 11.01 36.94
N ASP A 374 -33.22 11.56 36.01
CA ASP A 374 -33.98 10.81 35.00
C ASP A 374 -33.28 10.78 33.65
N LEU A 375 -32.10 11.41 33.53
CA LEU A 375 -31.31 11.46 32.30
C LEU A 375 -30.79 10.08 31.92
N ILE A 376 -31.01 9.72 30.66
CA ILE A 376 -30.55 8.49 30.03
C ILE A 376 -29.34 8.82 29.17
N THR A 377 -28.19 8.28 29.57
CA THR A 377 -26.94 8.36 28.82
C THR A 377 -26.86 7.23 27.78
N GLU A 378 -26.05 7.40 26.74
CA GLU A 378 -25.97 6.47 25.59
C GLU A 378 -25.54 5.04 25.96
N ASP A 379 -24.89 4.87 27.12
CA ASP A 379 -24.46 3.58 27.67
C ASP A 379 -25.59 2.82 28.41
N LYS A 380 -26.68 3.50 28.78
CA LYS A 380 -27.81 2.90 29.50
C LYS A 380 -28.84 2.30 28.55
N VAL A 381 -29.45 1.21 28.99
CA VAL A 381 -30.52 0.52 28.25
C VAL A 381 -31.87 1.14 28.61
N VAL A 382 -32.62 1.56 27.59
CA VAL A 382 -34.04 1.90 27.72
C VAL A 382 -34.82 0.60 27.92
N ASN A 383 -35.28 0.34 29.13
CA ASN A 383 -36.02 -0.87 29.47
C ASN A 383 -37.41 -0.58 30.02
N CYS A 384 -38.18 -1.63 30.34
CA CYS A 384 -39.54 -1.47 30.86
C CYS A 384 -39.61 -0.63 32.13
N LYS A 385 -38.59 -0.66 33.00
CA LYS A 385 -38.54 0.22 34.18
C LYS A 385 -38.39 1.68 33.78
N VAL A 386 -37.53 1.98 32.81
CA VAL A 386 -37.26 3.33 32.32
C VAL A 386 -38.51 3.99 31.72
N ILE A 387 -39.41 3.20 31.13
CA ILE A 387 -40.64 3.69 30.48
C ILE A 387 -41.90 3.44 31.31
N SER A 388 -41.79 2.94 32.54
CA SER A 388 -42.92 2.38 33.31
C SER A 388 -43.94 3.39 33.83
N ASP A 389 -43.58 4.66 33.96
CA ASP A 389 -44.46 5.71 34.52
C ASP A 389 -45.28 6.43 33.45
N TYR A 390 -45.32 5.88 32.23
CA TYR A 390 -45.94 6.50 31.08
C TYR A 390 -47.41 6.87 31.28
N ASN A 391 -48.16 6.07 32.04
CA ASN A 391 -49.58 6.28 32.30
C ASN A 391 -49.88 7.51 33.17
N LYS A 392 -48.87 8.07 33.85
CA LYS A 392 -48.97 9.33 34.58
C LYS A 392 -48.63 10.54 33.72
N ASN A 393 -48.07 10.31 32.54
CA ASN A 393 -47.67 11.37 31.62
C ASN A 393 -48.80 11.72 30.64
N PRO A 394 -48.99 13.00 30.32
CA PRO A 394 -49.83 13.40 29.19
C PRO A 394 -49.41 12.63 27.94
N GLY A 395 -50.36 12.12 27.15
CA GLY A 395 -50.04 11.39 25.91
C GLY A 395 -49.51 9.97 26.09
N ASN A 396 -49.47 9.43 27.32
CA ASN A 396 -48.90 8.11 27.62
C ASN A 396 -47.42 8.00 27.22
N ASP A 397 -46.65 9.06 27.48
CA ASP A 397 -45.26 9.18 27.06
C ASP A 397 -44.32 8.32 27.92
N GLY A 398 -43.56 7.44 27.28
CA GLY A 398 -42.57 6.57 27.93
C GLY A 398 -41.17 7.18 28.02
N LEU A 399 -40.87 8.20 27.21
CA LEU A 399 -39.61 8.97 27.28
C LEU A 399 -39.88 10.44 26.97
N PHE A 400 -38.96 11.31 27.42
CA PHE A 400 -38.94 12.71 27.05
C PHE A 400 -37.64 13.07 26.34
N VAL A 401 -37.74 13.82 25.25
CA VAL A 401 -36.60 14.32 24.48
C VAL A 401 -36.52 15.82 24.62
N LYS A 402 -35.42 16.30 25.20
CA LYS A 402 -35.15 17.73 25.39
C LYS A 402 -34.17 18.22 24.34
N ILE A 403 -34.55 19.30 23.67
CA ILE A 403 -33.72 20.00 22.69
C ILE A 403 -33.52 21.43 23.20
N THR A 404 -32.27 21.82 23.37
CA THR A 404 -31.90 23.13 23.90
C THR A 404 -31.59 24.09 22.77
N GLY A 405 -32.08 25.30 22.89
CA GLY A 405 -31.76 26.41 22.01
C GLY A 405 -31.19 27.58 22.77
N THR A 406 -30.66 28.54 22.01
CA THR A 406 -29.91 29.68 22.52
C THR A 406 -30.29 30.96 21.80
N ASN A 407 -30.26 32.08 22.52
CA ASN A 407 -30.29 33.42 21.91
C ASN A 407 -28.88 34.02 21.73
N ASP A 408 -27.83 33.29 22.11
CA ASP A 408 -26.44 33.72 21.90
C ASP A 408 -26.06 33.56 20.41
N PRO A 409 -25.83 34.67 19.68
CA PRO A 409 -25.50 34.61 18.26
C PRO A 409 -24.13 33.98 17.97
N HIS A 410 -23.30 33.75 18.99
CA HIS A 410 -21.98 33.12 18.87
C HIS A 410 -22.01 31.61 19.12
N ASP A 411 -23.08 31.05 19.68
CA ASP A 411 -23.24 29.60 19.87
C ASP A 411 -23.99 28.98 18.67
N GLN A 412 -23.23 28.58 17.66
CA GLN A 412 -23.77 27.92 16.46
C GLN A 412 -24.08 26.42 16.68
N THR A 413 -23.79 25.88 17.86
CA THR A 413 -23.97 24.46 18.17
C THR A 413 -25.39 24.15 18.67
N LYS A 414 -26.16 25.18 19.07
CA LYS A 414 -27.54 25.04 19.57
C LYS A 414 -28.54 25.71 18.64
N VAL A 415 -29.78 25.23 18.71
CA VAL A 415 -30.87 25.73 17.88
C VAL A 415 -31.15 27.20 18.24
N PRO A 416 -31.27 28.13 17.29
CA PRO A 416 -31.65 29.49 17.62
C PRO A 416 -33.08 29.55 18.18
N LEU A 417 -33.29 30.42 19.17
CA LEU A 417 -34.63 30.73 19.68
C LEU A 417 -35.44 31.55 18.64
N GLY A 418 -36.75 31.34 18.57
CA GLY A 418 -37.64 32.11 17.71
C GLY A 418 -38.85 31.35 17.18
N ASN A 419 -39.99 32.04 17.06
CA ASN A 419 -41.27 31.47 16.61
C ASN A 419 -41.26 30.97 15.14
N ASN A 420 -40.27 31.38 14.35
CA ASN A 420 -40.08 30.90 12.98
C ASN A 420 -39.16 29.67 12.90
N VAL A 421 -38.63 29.21 14.03
CA VAL A 421 -37.75 28.03 14.13
C VAL A 421 -38.59 26.84 14.56
N ASN A 422 -38.70 25.85 13.69
CA ASN A 422 -39.46 24.62 13.97
C ASN A 422 -38.54 23.42 14.06
N VAL A 423 -38.77 22.57 15.06
CA VAL A 423 -37.97 21.37 15.29
C VAL A 423 -38.83 20.14 15.11
N THR A 424 -38.41 19.24 14.22
CA THR A 424 -39.03 17.93 13.99
C THR A 424 -38.13 16.84 14.53
N LEU A 425 -38.61 16.06 15.50
CA LEU A 425 -37.87 14.94 16.06
C LEU A 425 -38.07 13.68 15.19
N TRP A 426 -37.00 12.89 15.05
CA TRP A 426 -37.03 11.58 14.42
C TRP A 426 -36.61 10.51 15.40
N LEU A 427 -37.44 9.47 15.50
CA LEU A 427 -37.21 8.26 16.27
C LEU A 427 -36.96 7.09 15.32
N HIS A 428 -35.85 6.40 15.54
CA HIS A 428 -35.53 5.14 14.86
C HIS A 428 -35.34 4.03 15.89
N ILE A 429 -35.96 2.88 15.68
CA ILE A 429 -35.75 1.67 16.48
C ILE A 429 -35.44 0.50 15.56
N ARG A 430 -34.40 -0.24 15.93
CA ARG A 430 -34.02 -1.51 15.31
C ARG A 430 -33.91 -2.60 16.37
N ALA A 431 -34.89 -3.48 16.37
CA ALA A 431 -35.02 -4.61 17.29
C ALA A 431 -35.35 -5.89 16.50
N LYS A 432 -35.25 -7.05 17.16
CA LYS A 432 -35.42 -8.37 16.52
C LYS A 432 -36.70 -8.53 15.71
N GLN A 433 -37.80 -8.03 16.25
CA GLN A 433 -39.14 -8.12 15.65
C GLN A 433 -39.76 -6.76 15.33
N LYS A 434 -39.02 -5.65 15.53
CA LYS A 434 -39.55 -4.30 15.38
C LYS A 434 -38.54 -3.41 14.66
N LYS A 435 -38.98 -2.84 13.54
CA LYS A 435 -38.32 -1.71 12.87
C LYS A 435 -39.27 -0.54 12.87
N LEU A 436 -38.87 0.57 13.48
CA LEU A 436 -39.65 1.79 13.52
C LEU A 436 -38.81 2.94 12.99
N ASP A 437 -39.40 3.73 12.11
CA ASP A 437 -38.88 5.00 11.65
C ASP A 437 -40.05 5.99 11.67
N LYS A 438 -39.98 6.98 12.56
CA LYS A 438 -41.11 7.87 12.82
C LYS A 438 -40.66 9.29 13.12
N SER A 439 -41.21 10.25 12.39
CA SER A 439 -41.19 11.66 12.76
C SER A 439 -42.21 11.93 13.87
N ILE A 440 -41.79 12.58 14.96
CA ILE A 440 -42.62 12.90 16.12
C ILE A 440 -42.76 14.41 16.21
N GLY A 441 -43.89 14.89 15.67
CA GLY A 441 -44.33 16.29 15.74
C GLY A 441 -43.38 17.29 15.08
N SER A 442 -43.89 18.49 14.85
CA SER A 442 -43.09 19.68 14.60
C SER A 442 -43.45 20.67 15.69
N VAL A 443 -42.48 21.12 16.47
CA VAL A 443 -42.70 22.03 17.60
C VAL A 443 -41.90 23.30 17.38
N ALA A 444 -42.52 24.46 17.60
CA ALA A 444 -41.84 25.73 17.53
C ALA A 444 -40.86 25.87 18.71
N MET A 445 -39.67 26.39 18.42
CA MET A 445 -38.71 26.71 19.46
C MET A 445 -39.19 27.95 20.24
N PRO A 446 -39.01 28.03 21.57
CA PRO A 446 -39.39 29.22 22.32
C PRO A 446 -38.74 30.48 21.74
N ASP A 447 -39.45 31.60 21.79
CA ASP A 447 -38.98 32.91 21.33
C ASP A 447 -38.22 33.70 22.40
N ILE A 448 -38.38 33.35 23.66
CA ILE A 448 -37.71 33.97 24.80
C ILE A 448 -36.77 33.01 25.52
N ALA A 449 -35.67 33.54 26.06
CA ALA A 449 -34.77 32.78 26.91
C ALA A 449 -35.43 32.40 28.25
N GLY A 450 -34.94 31.31 28.84
CA GLY A 450 -35.38 30.81 30.13
C GLY A 450 -34.74 31.57 31.29
N SER A 451 -34.74 30.94 32.48
CA SER A 451 -34.27 31.56 33.72
C SER A 451 -32.79 31.91 33.76
N ASP A 452 -31.97 31.33 32.87
CA ASP A 452 -30.55 31.65 32.73
C ASP A 452 -30.27 32.87 31.84
N GLY A 453 -31.33 33.44 31.22
CA GLY A 453 -31.24 34.58 30.32
C GLY A 453 -30.67 34.28 28.93
N VAL A 454 -30.27 33.03 28.66
CA VAL A 454 -29.56 32.65 27.42
C VAL A 454 -30.22 31.48 26.69
N THR A 455 -30.59 30.42 27.41
CA THR A 455 -31.10 29.19 26.80
C THR A 455 -32.56 28.95 27.12
N ASN A 456 -33.26 28.26 26.22
CA ASN A 456 -34.56 27.68 26.51
C ASN A 456 -34.65 26.30 25.84
N SER A 457 -35.66 25.51 26.15
CA SER A 457 -35.76 24.16 25.62
C SER A 457 -37.19 23.79 25.24
N VAL A 458 -37.29 22.95 24.22
CA VAL A 458 -38.51 22.21 23.91
C VAL A 458 -38.38 20.79 24.45
N ILE A 459 -39.48 20.26 24.98
CA ILE A 459 -39.59 18.88 25.45
C ILE A 459 -40.63 18.18 24.59
N ILE A 460 -40.24 17.08 23.96
CA ILE A 460 -41.08 16.27 23.10
C ILE A 460 -41.27 14.90 23.77
N GLY A 461 -42.52 14.55 24.04
CA GLY A 461 -42.90 13.24 24.56
C GLY A 461 -42.86 12.15 23.50
N ILE A 462 -42.39 10.96 23.89
CA ILE A 462 -42.37 9.78 23.04
C ILE A 462 -43.39 8.78 23.57
N PRO A 463 -44.50 8.53 22.84
CA PRO A 463 -45.53 7.59 23.28
C PRO A 463 -44.94 6.21 23.59
N GLN A 464 -45.31 5.65 24.74
CA GLN A 464 -44.82 4.36 25.20
C GLN A 464 -45.08 3.24 24.18
N THR A 465 -46.16 3.33 23.41
CA THR A 465 -46.51 2.38 22.35
C THR A 465 -45.46 2.30 21.24
N TYR A 466 -44.69 3.37 21.01
CA TYR A 466 -43.58 3.34 20.06
C TYR A 466 -42.35 2.63 20.63
N LEU A 467 -42.23 2.54 21.95
CA LEU A 467 -41.08 1.97 22.65
C LEU A 467 -41.29 0.51 23.01
N ALA A 468 -42.50 0.12 23.43
CA ALA A 468 -42.84 -1.22 23.90
C ALA A 468 -42.57 -2.34 22.88
N GLY A 469 -42.22 -3.53 23.37
CA GLY A 469 -42.03 -4.73 22.54
C GLY A 469 -40.77 -4.70 21.66
N SER A 470 -39.75 -3.93 22.05
CA SER A 470 -38.47 -3.86 21.36
C SER A 470 -37.52 -4.88 21.99
N ASP A 471 -37.36 -6.04 21.34
CA ASP A 471 -36.51 -7.15 21.81
C ASP A 471 -35.08 -7.07 21.26
N THR A 472 -34.11 -7.49 22.06
CA THR A 472 -32.72 -7.69 21.64
C THR A 472 -32.61 -8.80 20.58
N PHE A 473 -31.58 -8.75 19.73
CA PHE A 473 -31.39 -9.80 18.71
C PHE A 473 -30.88 -11.09 19.36
N ASP A 474 -29.89 -10.95 20.23
CA ASP A 474 -29.31 -11.97 21.12
C ASP A 474 -28.51 -11.29 22.26
N GLU A 475 -27.85 -12.09 23.11
CA GLU A 475 -27.08 -11.63 24.27
C GLU A 475 -25.90 -10.68 23.93
N TYR A 476 -25.40 -10.72 22.70
CA TYR A 476 -24.27 -9.91 22.24
C TYR A 476 -24.69 -8.74 21.33
N HIS A 477 -25.92 -8.79 20.80
CA HIS A 477 -26.45 -7.81 19.86
C HIS A 477 -27.72 -7.14 20.42
N PRO A 478 -27.57 -6.10 21.29
CA PRO A 478 -28.70 -5.40 21.85
C PRO A 478 -29.47 -4.63 20.76
N ALA A 479 -30.78 -4.51 20.92
CA ALA A 479 -31.58 -3.66 20.06
C ALA A 479 -31.21 -2.18 20.27
N GLN A 480 -31.40 -1.39 19.22
CA GLN A 480 -30.90 -0.02 19.13
C GLN A 480 -32.04 0.98 18.97
N ILE A 481 -31.88 2.12 19.61
CA ILE A 481 -32.77 3.28 19.51
C ILE A 481 -31.96 4.53 19.19
N TYR A 482 -32.48 5.36 18.31
CA TYR A 482 -31.81 6.58 17.85
C TYR A 482 -32.76 7.75 17.85
N PHE A 483 -32.23 8.91 18.22
CA PHE A 483 -32.91 10.19 18.13
C PHE A 483 -32.03 11.20 17.40
N TYR A 484 -32.61 11.90 16.43
CA TYR A 484 -32.06 13.15 15.91
C TYR A 484 -33.22 14.08 15.60
N TYR A 485 -32.94 15.37 15.47
CA TYR A 485 -33.94 16.34 15.07
C TYR A 485 -33.50 17.10 13.82
N ILE A 486 -34.49 17.61 13.10
CA ILE A 486 -34.31 18.51 11.96
C ILE A 486 -34.91 19.85 12.35
N VAL A 487 -34.10 20.90 12.26
CA VAL A 487 -34.52 22.28 12.46
C VAL A 487 -34.85 22.89 11.12
N ASN A 488 -36.02 23.52 11.02
CA ASN A 488 -36.42 24.33 9.88
C ASN A 488 -36.33 25.81 10.26
N ILE A 489 -35.46 26.56 9.59
CA ILE A 489 -35.28 28.00 9.73
C ILE A 489 -35.39 28.60 8.33
N ASP A 490 -36.41 29.41 8.09
CA ASP A 490 -36.61 30.10 6.80
C ASP A 490 -36.53 29.16 5.57
N GLY A 491 -37.00 27.91 5.71
CA GLY A 491 -37.00 26.90 4.65
C GLY A 491 -35.70 26.09 4.52
N GLN A 492 -34.68 26.37 5.33
CA GLN A 492 -33.48 25.54 5.42
C GLN A 492 -33.64 24.44 6.47
N HIS A 493 -33.26 23.22 6.11
CA HIS A 493 -33.31 22.06 6.99
C HIS A 493 -31.92 21.70 7.50
N ILE A 494 -31.68 21.90 8.79
CA ILE A 494 -30.41 21.59 9.45
C ILE A 494 -30.62 20.40 10.40
N LYS A 495 -29.82 19.35 10.23
CA LYS A 495 -29.92 18.14 11.06
C LYS A 495 -29.07 18.27 12.31
N SER A 496 -29.50 17.66 13.41
CA SER A 496 -28.70 17.51 14.62
C SER A 496 -27.76 16.30 14.57
N GLN A 497 -26.83 16.26 15.53
CA GLN A 497 -26.13 15.04 15.90
C GLN A 497 -27.16 14.01 16.39
N THR A 498 -26.85 12.73 16.17
CA THR A 498 -27.72 11.63 16.57
C THR A 498 -27.34 11.12 17.95
N TRP A 499 -28.31 11.05 18.86
CA TRP A 499 -28.20 10.31 20.11
C TRP A 499 -28.45 8.82 19.83
N LYS A 500 -27.56 7.94 20.31
CA LYS A 500 -27.62 6.48 20.07
C LYS A 500 -27.65 5.73 21.39
N GLY A 501 -28.66 4.87 21.58
CA GLY A 501 -28.79 4.07 22.79
C GLY A 501 -29.22 2.63 22.52
N LYS A 502 -29.29 1.84 23.59
CA LYS A 502 -29.80 0.47 23.59
C LYS A 502 -31.24 0.45 24.09
N ILE A 503 -32.08 -0.45 23.58
CA ILE A 503 -33.45 -0.63 24.02
C ILE A 503 -33.76 -2.12 24.24
N ASP A 504 -34.45 -2.44 25.32
CA ASP A 504 -35.01 -3.77 25.61
C ASP A 504 -36.28 -3.62 26.44
N THR A 505 -37.42 -3.65 25.77
CA THR A 505 -38.73 -3.38 26.36
C THR A 505 -39.68 -4.56 26.24
N VAL A 506 -39.12 -5.78 26.19
CA VAL A 506 -39.89 -7.01 26.39
C VAL A 506 -40.00 -7.27 27.90
N PRO A 507 -41.21 -7.47 28.46
CA PRO A 507 -41.34 -7.76 29.88
C PRO A 507 -40.61 -9.05 30.26
N SER A 508 -39.95 -9.05 31.42
CA SER A 508 -39.47 -10.31 32.01
C SER A 508 -40.67 -11.18 32.43
N TRP A 509 -40.47 -12.49 32.44
CA TRP A 509 -41.50 -13.47 32.81
C TRP A 509 -42.14 -13.09 34.16
N GLY A 510 -43.42 -12.65 34.14
CA GLY A 510 -44.20 -12.34 35.33
C GLY A 510 -44.80 -10.93 35.41
N THR A 511 -44.40 -10.00 34.55
CA THR A 511 -45.04 -8.66 34.44
C THR A 511 -45.79 -8.52 33.12
N PRO A 512 -47.13 -8.37 33.11
CA PRO A 512 -47.92 -8.37 31.87
C PRO A 512 -47.83 -7.07 31.06
N HIS A 513 -47.22 -6.01 31.61
CA HIS A 513 -47.13 -4.70 30.96
C HIS A 513 -45.77 -4.06 31.18
N CYS A 514 -45.27 -3.47 30.09
CA CYS A 514 -44.50 -2.23 30.14
C CYS A 514 -45.48 -1.10 29.82
#